data_AF-A0A3D0U0S7-F1
#
_entry.id   AF-A0A3D0U0S7-F1
#
_cell.length_a   1.000
_cell.length_b   1.000
_cell.length_c   1.000
_cell.angle_alpha   90.00
_cell.angle_beta   90.00
_cell.angle_gamma   90.00
#
_symmetry.space_group_name_H-M   'P 1'
#
loop_
_entity.id
_entity.type
_entity.pdbx_description
1 polymer ?
#
loop_
_entity_poly.entity_id
_entity_poly.type
_entity_poly.pdbx_seq_one_letter_code
_entity_poly.pdbx_strand_id
1 'polypeptide(L)'
;MDFEDLLKLMVEKGGSDLFITAGVPPSMKVNGRIVPVTKTALSPEKTRETVLGVMNEAQRKEFIETHECNFAISARGIGRFRVSAFYQRNLVGMVLRRIETRIPTIDELNLPSVVKDLSMTKRGIVIFVGA
;
A
#
# COMPACT_ATOMS: atom_id res chain seq x y z
N MET A 1 -15.04 7.45 10.62
CA MET A 1 -13.62 7.55 10.28
C MET A 1 -13.55 7.31 8.80
N ASP A 2 -13.13 8.33 8.08
CA ASP A 2 -13.14 8.30 6.62
C ASP A 2 -11.84 7.70 6.11
N PHE A 3 -11.80 7.38 4.81
CA PHE A 3 -10.64 6.73 4.21
C PHE A 3 -9.35 7.58 4.36
N GLU A 4 -9.45 8.90 4.25
CA GLU A 4 -8.31 9.80 4.43
C GLU A 4 -7.75 9.77 5.86
N ASP A 5 -8.61 9.63 6.87
CA ASP A 5 -8.20 9.51 8.27
C ASP A 5 -7.38 8.23 8.50
N LEU A 6 -7.76 7.13 7.85
CA LEU A 6 -7.00 5.87 7.91
C LEU A 6 -5.59 6.05 7.33
N LEU A 7 -5.45 6.79 6.23
CA LEU A 7 -4.14 7.09 5.65
C LEU A 7 -3.30 7.98 6.56
N LYS A 8 -3.88 9.02 7.15
CA LYS A 8 -3.20 9.90 8.14
C LYS A 8 -2.69 9.08 9.32
N LEU A 9 -3.55 8.24 9.88
CA LEU A 9 -3.22 7.42 11.03
C LEU A 9 -2.16 6.37 10.70
N MET A 10 -2.21 5.76 9.51
CA MET A 10 -1.17 4.85 9.03
C MET A 10 0.20 5.55 8.99
N VAL A 11 0.26 6.78 8.50
CA VAL A 11 1.50 7.57 8.43
C VAL A 11 1.98 7.94 9.83
N GLU A 12 1.10 8.44 10.70
CA GLU A 12 1.40 8.82 12.08
C GLU A 12 1.96 7.64 12.90
N LYS A 13 1.39 6.46 12.73
CA LYS A 13 1.81 5.24 13.45
C LYS A 13 3.00 4.53 12.82
N GLY A 14 3.56 5.04 11.71
CA GLY A 14 4.65 4.38 10.98
C GLY A 14 4.25 3.01 10.42
N GLY A 15 2.98 2.85 10.02
CA GLY A 15 2.48 1.62 9.43
C GLY A 15 3.02 1.38 8.02
N SER A 16 3.38 0.12 7.72
CA SER A 16 3.89 -0.30 6.41
C SER A 16 2.76 -0.64 5.43
N ASP A 17 1.71 -1.29 5.92
CA ASP A 17 0.58 -1.74 5.12
C ASP A 17 -0.75 -1.43 5.84
N LEU A 18 -1.80 -1.06 5.10
CA LEU A 18 -3.18 -0.90 5.55
C LEU A 18 -4.05 -1.91 4.81
N PHE A 19 -4.85 -2.67 5.55
CA PHE A 19 -5.72 -3.73 5.07
C PHE A 19 -7.18 -3.31 5.19
N ILE A 20 -7.91 -3.41 4.08
CA ILE A 20 -9.33 -3.13 3.97
C ILE A 20 -9.99 -4.38 3.42
N THR A 21 -10.79 -5.06 4.24
CA THR A 21 -11.52 -6.27 3.85
C THR A 21 -12.78 -6.42 4.69
N ALA A 22 -13.81 -7.04 4.11
CA ALA A 22 -15.10 -7.21 4.75
C ALA A 22 -15.04 -8.20 5.93
N GLY A 23 -15.87 -7.97 6.94
CA GLY A 23 -16.02 -8.85 8.11
C GLY A 23 -15.00 -8.61 9.22
N VAL A 24 -14.02 -7.71 9.03
CA VAL A 24 -13.04 -7.33 10.06
C VAL A 24 -12.84 -5.81 10.07
N PRO A 25 -12.32 -5.24 11.18
CA PRO A 25 -11.96 -3.82 11.19
C PRO A 25 -10.82 -3.52 10.22
N PRO A 26 -10.76 -2.29 9.66
CA PRO A 26 -9.55 -1.80 8.99
C PRO A 26 -8.35 -2.06 9.89
N SER A 27 -7.28 -2.62 9.35
CA SER A 27 -6.12 -3.03 10.15
C SER A 27 -4.84 -2.52 9.50
N MET A 28 -3.82 -2.20 10.28
CA MET A 28 -2.53 -1.75 9.77
C MET A 28 -1.40 -2.63 10.29
N LYS A 29 -0.36 -2.83 9.49
CA LYS A 29 0.88 -3.48 9.91
C LYS A 29 1.83 -2.44 10.46
N VAL A 30 2.12 -2.51 11.75
CA VAL A 30 3.08 -1.64 12.44
C VAL A 30 4.14 -2.54 13.08
N ASN A 31 5.41 -2.29 12.77
CA ASN A 31 6.54 -3.07 13.30
C ASN A 31 6.36 -4.60 13.15
N GLY A 32 5.89 -5.02 11.98
CA GLY A 32 5.68 -6.45 11.67
C GLY A 32 4.37 -7.06 12.17
N ARG A 33 3.61 -6.37 13.03
CA ARG A 33 2.36 -6.88 13.61
C ARG A 33 1.14 -6.19 13.01
N ILE A 34 0.08 -6.96 12.74
CA ILE A 34 -1.19 -6.43 12.26
C ILE A 34 -2.04 -6.02 13.46
N VAL A 35 -2.47 -4.77 13.49
CA VAL A 35 -3.30 -4.19 14.55
C VAL A 35 -4.56 -3.54 13.97
N PRO A 36 -5.74 -3.76 14.57
CA PRO A 36 -6.96 -3.11 14.12
C PRO A 36 -6.91 -1.61 14.44
N VAL A 37 -7.38 -0.79 13.49
CA VAL A 37 -7.42 0.68 13.58
C VAL A 37 -8.69 1.16 14.28
N THR A 38 -9.78 0.43 14.10
CA THR A 38 -11.07 0.69 14.75
C THR A 38 -11.58 -0.58 15.42
N LYS A 39 -12.66 -0.47 16.19
CA LYS A 39 -13.34 -1.62 16.80
C LYS A 39 -14.40 -2.26 15.90
N THR A 40 -14.86 -1.52 14.89
CA THR A 40 -16.02 -1.90 14.08
C THR A 40 -15.57 -2.61 12.81
N ALA A 41 -16.10 -3.80 12.58
CA ALA A 41 -15.88 -4.54 11.35
C ALA A 41 -16.51 -3.82 10.14
N LEU A 42 -15.82 -3.87 8.99
CA LEU A 42 -16.38 -3.37 7.74
C LEU A 42 -17.45 -4.32 7.20
N SER A 43 -18.60 -3.77 6.80
CA SER A 43 -19.58 -4.55 6.04
C SER A 43 -19.09 -4.76 4.60
N PRO A 44 -19.61 -5.77 3.88
CA PRO A 44 -19.37 -5.94 2.44
C PRO A 44 -19.61 -4.67 1.63
N GLU A 45 -20.71 -3.97 1.92
CA GLU A 45 -21.15 -2.76 1.23
C GLU A 45 -20.17 -1.62 1.48
N LYS A 46 -19.79 -1.40 2.75
CA LYS A 46 -18.85 -0.32 3.09
C LYS A 46 -17.46 -0.58 2.54
N THR A 47 -17.03 -1.84 2.54
CA THR A 47 -15.76 -2.26 1.94
C THR A 47 -15.77 -1.95 0.44
N ARG A 48 -16.86 -2.32 -0.27
CA ARG A 48 -17.03 -2.04 -1.69
C ARG A 48 -17.07 -0.56 -2.02
N GLU A 49 -17.82 0.22 -1.25
CA GLU A 49 -17.86 1.67 -1.37
C GLU A 49 -16.46 2.28 -1.24
N THR A 50 -15.69 1.81 -0.25
CA THR A 50 -14.33 2.31 0.02
C THR A 50 -13.36 1.93 -1.10
N VAL A 51 -13.32 0.66 -1.52
CA VAL A 51 -12.41 0.15 -2.55
C VAL A 51 -12.69 0.80 -3.90
N LEU A 52 -13.95 0.87 -4.33
CA LEU A 52 -14.30 1.49 -5.60
C LEU A 52 -14.17 3.02 -5.52
N GLY A 53 -14.46 3.62 -4.36
CA GLY A 53 -14.39 5.06 -4.14
C GLY A 53 -13.01 5.67 -4.40
N VAL A 54 -11.94 4.89 -4.21
CA VAL A 54 -10.56 5.34 -4.45
C VAL A 54 -10.05 5.11 -5.88
N MET A 55 -10.85 4.46 -6.73
CA MET A 55 -10.52 4.16 -8.12
C MET A 55 -11.12 5.19 -9.08
N ASN A 56 -10.36 5.55 -10.11
CA ASN A 56 -10.88 6.24 -11.29
C ASN A 56 -11.68 5.27 -12.20
N GLU A 57 -12.33 5.80 -13.23
CA GLU A 57 -13.19 4.99 -14.11
C GLU A 57 -12.45 3.85 -14.83
N ALA A 58 -11.24 4.11 -15.33
CA ALA A 58 -10.44 3.09 -16.01
C ALA A 58 -10.05 1.95 -15.06
N GLN A 59 -9.63 2.28 -13.84
CA GLN A 59 -9.30 1.32 -12.79
C GLN A 59 -10.53 0.51 -12.35
N ARG A 60 -11.71 1.16 -12.22
CA ARG A 60 -12.96 0.46 -11.90
C ARG A 60 -13.33 -0.55 -12.99
N LYS A 61 -13.19 -0.14 -14.26
CA LYS A 61 -13.46 -1.03 -15.40
C LYS A 61 -12.54 -2.23 -15.37
N GLU A 62 -11.23 -2.01 -15.25
CA GLU A 62 -10.23 -3.07 -15.13
C GLU A 62 -10.58 -4.00 -13.96
N PHE A 63 -10.80 -3.45 -12.76
CA PHE A 63 -11.11 -4.22 -11.56
C PHE A 63 -12.37 -5.08 -11.68
N ILE A 64 -13.41 -4.60 -12.36
CA ILE A 64 -14.64 -5.36 -12.61
C ILE A 64 -14.40 -6.48 -13.62
N GLU A 65 -13.57 -6.25 -14.63
CA GLU A 65 -13.28 -7.23 -15.69
C GLU A 65 -12.32 -8.33 -15.23
N THR A 66 -11.30 -7.99 -14.44
CA THR A 66 -10.20 -8.91 -14.07
C THR A 66 -10.27 -9.38 -12.61
N HIS A 67 -11.12 -8.76 -11.79
CA HIS A 67 -11.18 -8.95 -10.33
C HIS A 67 -9.92 -8.53 -9.55
N GLU A 68 -8.99 -7.83 -10.20
CA GLU A 68 -7.80 -7.27 -9.58
C GLU A 68 -7.40 -5.94 -10.22
N CYS A 69 -6.81 -5.03 -9.45
CA CYS A 69 -6.28 -3.78 -10.01
C CYS A 69 -5.18 -3.23 -9.11
N ASN A 70 -4.06 -2.84 -9.74
CA ASN A 70 -2.92 -2.26 -9.05
C ASN A 70 -2.76 -0.80 -9.47
N PHE A 71 -2.72 0.11 -8.51
CA PHE A 71 -2.59 1.54 -8.78
C PHE A 71 -1.88 2.26 -7.62
N ALA A 72 -1.70 3.56 -7.76
CA ALA A 72 -1.12 4.39 -6.71
C ALA A 72 -2.08 5.52 -6.32
N ILE A 73 -2.15 5.81 -5.02
CA ILE A 73 -2.84 6.97 -4.46
C ILE A 73 -1.77 7.97 -4.02
N SER A 74 -1.92 9.23 -4.43
CA SER A 74 -1.12 10.35 -3.95
C SER A 74 -2.01 11.27 -3.13
N ALA A 75 -1.95 11.16 -1.80
CA ALA A 75 -2.76 11.93 -0.89
C ALA A 75 -1.98 13.16 -0.40
N ARG A 76 -2.42 14.35 -0.80
CA ARG A 76 -1.71 15.62 -0.56
C ARG A 76 -1.51 15.85 0.94
N GLY A 77 -0.26 16.07 1.35
CA GLY A 77 0.10 16.29 2.76
C GLY A 77 0.12 15.04 3.63
N ILE A 78 -0.19 13.85 3.08
CA ILE A 78 -0.23 12.59 3.83
C ILE A 78 0.87 11.65 3.32
N GLY A 79 0.90 11.36 2.03
CA GLY A 79 1.87 10.44 1.45
C GLY A 79 1.43 9.80 0.16
N ARG A 80 2.23 8.84 -0.31
CA ARG A 80 1.94 8.03 -1.50
C ARG A 80 1.77 6.58 -1.08
N PHE A 81 0.84 5.89 -1.74
CA PHE A 81 0.48 4.53 -1.41
C PHE A 81 0.35 3.70 -2.69
N ARG A 82 0.92 2.51 -2.71
CA ARG A 82 0.63 1.50 -3.73
C ARG A 82 -0.55 0.67 -3.26
N VAL A 83 -1.57 0.56 -4.09
CA VAL A 83 -2.80 -0.17 -3.78
C VAL A 83 -2.86 -1.42 -4.64
N SER A 84 -3.18 -2.54 -4.00
CA SER A 84 -3.57 -3.78 -4.67
C SER A 84 -5.00 -4.10 -4.24
N ALA A 85 -5.95 -3.91 -5.14
CA ALA A 85 -7.36 -4.26 -4.95
C ALA A 85 -7.64 -5.64 -5.55
N PHE A 86 -8.49 -6.42 -4.89
CA PHE A 86 -8.76 -7.81 -5.25
C PHE A 86 -10.17 -8.25 -4.80
N TYR A 87 -10.61 -9.41 -5.28
CA TYR A 87 -11.74 -10.15 -4.72
C TYR A 87 -11.25 -11.34 -3.89
N GLN A 88 -11.90 -11.58 -2.75
CA GLN A 88 -11.73 -12.75 -1.89
C GLN A 88 -13.10 -13.27 -1.48
N ARG A 89 -13.42 -14.52 -1.82
CA ARG A 89 -14.75 -15.12 -1.52
C ARG A 89 -15.92 -14.25 -2.00
N ASN A 90 -15.80 -13.70 -3.21
CA ASN A 90 -16.75 -12.75 -3.82
C ASN A 90 -16.94 -11.41 -3.07
N LEU A 91 -16.04 -11.09 -2.13
CA LEU A 91 -16.00 -9.81 -1.44
C LEU A 91 -14.76 -9.04 -1.89
N VAL A 92 -14.91 -7.73 -2.10
CA VAL A 92 -13.80 -6.86 -2.46
C VAL A 92 -12.90 -6.59 -1.25
N GLY A 93 -11.62 -6.38 -1.51
CA GLY A 93 -10.65 -5.94 -0.53
C GLY A 93 -9.53 -5.16 -1.19
N MET A 94 -8.72 -4.50 -0.39
CA MET A 94 -7.48 -3.90 -0.85
C MET A 94 -6.40 -3.87 0.23
N VAL A 95 -5.15 -3.91 -0.20
CA VAL A 95 -3.98 -3.61 0.63
C VAL A 95 -3.32 -2.35 0.09
N LEU A 96 -3.02 -1.42 0.98
CA LEU A 96 -2.29 -0.21 0.67
C LEU A 96 -0.92 -0.28 1.34
N ARG A 97 0.14 -0.19 0.56
CA ARG A 97 1.52 -0.11 1.05
C ARG A 97 2.01 1.32 0.95
N ARG A 98 2.53 1.86 2.05
CA ARG A 98 3.16 3.18 2.05
C ARG A 98 4.39 3.18 1.14
N ILE A 99 4.51 4.21 0.31
CA ILE A 99 5.68 4.50 -0.52
C ILE A 99 6.46 5.61 0.16
N GLU A 100 7.71 5.36 0.52
CA GLU A 100 8.57 6.40 1.09
C GLU A 100 8.87 7.48 0.06
N THR A 101 8.65 8.74 0.44
CA THR A 101 8.87 9.91 -0.41
C THR A 101 10.30 10.41 -0.35
N ARG A 102 10.99 10.23 0.79
CA ARG A 102 12.43 10.40 0.90
C ARG A 102 13.09 9.08 0.56
N ILE A 103 13.72 9.02 -0.62
CA ILE A 103 14.56 7.89 -1.01
C ILE A 103 15.80 7.92 -0.11
N PRO A 104 16.04 6.87 0.71
CA PRO A 104 17.21 6.83 1.57
C PRO A 104 18.50 6.81 0.76
N THR A 105 19.57 7.39 1.29
CA THR A 105 20.90 7.26 0.69
C THR A 105 21.47 5.87 0.94
N ILE A 106 22.48 5.48 0.16
CA ILE A 106 23.20 4.21 0.34
C ILE A 106 23.77 4.10 1.78
N ASP A 107 24.25 5.22 2.32
CA ASP A 107 24.81 5.28 3.68
C ASP A 107 23.73 5.14 4.76
N GLU A 108 22.57 5.78 4.58
CA GLU A 108 21.43 5.65 5.51
C GLU A 108 20.88 4.23 5.58
N LEU A 109 21.00 3.47 4.49
CA LEU A 109 20.62 2.06 4.43
C LEU A 109 21.70 1.12 4.99
N ASN A 110 22.86 1.65 5.42
CA ASN A 110 24.02 0.87 5.82
C ASN A 110 24.45 -0.16 4.76
N LEU A 111 24.30 0.20 3.49
CA LEU A 111 24.71 -0.69 2.40
C LEU A 111 26.24 -0.63 2.20
N PRO A 112 26.86 -1.73 1.76
CA PRO A 112 28.28 -1.75 1.45
C PRO A 112 28.66 -0.69 0.40
N SER A 113 29.85 -0.07 0.55
CA SER A 113 30.33 0.98 -0.37
C SER A 113 30.41 0.53 -1.82
N VAL A 114 30.64 -0.76 -2.08
CA VAL A 114 30.66 -1.35 -3.42
C VAL A 114 29.36 -1.11 -4.20
N VAL A 115 28.22 -0.90 -3.51
CA VAL A 115 26.95 -0.54 -4.16
C VAL A 115 27.04 0.82 -4.84
N LYS A 116 27.79 1.78 -4.28
CA LYS A 116 28.06 3.08 -4.92
C LYS A 116 28.84 2.88 -6.21
N ASP A 117 29.89 2.07 -6.16
CA ASP A 117 30.74 1.79 -7.33
C ASP A 117 29.96 1.06 -8.43
N LEU A 118 29.17 0.04 -8.06
CA LEU A 118 28.31 -0.69 -8.99
C LEU A 118 27.30 0.25 -9.68
N SER A 119 26.74 1.22 -8.96
CA SER A 119 25.81 2.21 -9.52
C SER A 119 26.43 3.12 -10.58
N MET A 120 27.77 3.26 -10.59
CA MET A 120 28.53 4.05 -11.56
C MET A 120 29.00 3.24 -12.79
N THR A 121 28.69 1.94 -12.84
CA THR A 121 29.11 1.07 -13.95
C THR A 121 28.44 1.50 -15.26
N LYS A 122 29.23 1.72 -16.32
CA LYS A 122 28.71 2.23 -17.61
C LYS A 122 27.85 1.24 -18.39
N ARG A 123 28.04 -0.07 -18.18
CA ARG A 123 27.36 -1.16 -18.91
C ARG A 123 27.50 -2.48 -18.16
N GLY A 124 26.52 -3.36 -18.36
CA GLY A 124 26.45 -4.66 -17.71
C GLY A 124 25.05 -4.91 -17.14
N ILE A 125 24.90 -6.00 -16.41
CA ILE A 125 23.67 -6.35 -15.70
C ILE A 125 24.01 -6.42 -14.22
N VAL A 126 23.29 -5.66 -13.40
CA VAL A 126 23.33 -5.77 -11.94
C VAL A 126 22.03 -6.43 -11.50
N ILE A 127 22.13 -7.58 -10.84
CA ILE A 127 20.97 -8.32 -10.34
C ILE A 127 20.94 -8.15 -8.82
N PHE A 128 19.93 -7.45 -8.33
CA PHE A 128 19.68 -7.30 -6.90
C PHE A 128 18.67 -8.36 -6.46
N VAL A 129 19.10 -9.31 -5.63
CA VAL A 129 18.28 -10.44 -5.17
C VAL A 129 17.91 -10.31 -3.69
N GLY A 130 16.72 -10.78 -3.34
CA GLY A 130 16.18 -10.78 -1.98
C GLY A 130 14.94 -11.66 -1.92
N ALA A 131 14.51 -12.01 -0.71
CA ALA A 131 13.31 -12.81 -0.45
C ALA A 131 12.06 -11.93 -0.29
#